data_AF-A0A2E1SPV8-F1
#
_entry.id   AF-A0A2E1SPV8-F1
#
_cell.length_a   1.000
_cell.length_b   1.000
_cell.length_c   1.000
_cell.angle_alpha   90.00
_cell.angle_beta   90.00
_cell.angle_gamma   90.00
#
_symmetry.space_group_name_H-M   'P 1'
#
loop_
_entity.id
_entity.type
_entity.pdbx_description
1 polymer ?
#
loop_
_entity_poly.entity_id
_entity_poly.type
_entity_poly.pdbx_seq_one_letter_code
_entity_poly.pdbx_strand_id
1 'polypeptide(L)'
;MSTCSYLSAVNQKLLFAKKLIKLIEANSSASQDRHLRVSLAQSITLHLGQAWAWHLQDVASNYKVKDPSIIKSVDDLEDSLMADGKQPAESTELKQLFYNNNAWANEMLYAFSQLSSLPIIRKAEMDADRLPMLSLDDASNSKRKAVDWDLDQAMDWSKQMNELVERHRDMMIEF
;
A
#
# COMPACT_ATOMS: atom_id res chain seq x y z
N MET A 1 28.13 -6.23 -5.33
CA MET A 1 26.68 -6.46 -5.10
C MET A 1 25.95 -5.20 -5.52
N SER A 2 25.33 -5.20 -6.71
CA SER A 2 24.46 -4.08 -7.09
C SER A 2 23.26 -4.10 -6.16
N THR A 3 23.18 -3.14 -5.26
CA THR A 3 21.98 -2.94 -4.41
C THR A 3 20.78 -2.83 -5.35
N CYS A 4 19.83 -3.76 -5.23
CA CYS A 4 18.58 -3.68 -5.97
C CYS A 4 17.94 -2.32 -5.67
N SER A 5 17.81 -1.47 -6.69
CA SER A 5 17.28 -0.12 -6.51
C SER A 5 15.85 -0.14 -5.94
N TYR A 6 15.10 -1.22 -6.21
CA TYR A 6 13.74 -1.43 -5.74
C TYR A 6 13.66 -1.69 -4.24
N LEU A 7 14.47 -2.61 -3.66
CA LEU A 7 14.53 -2.78 -2.20
C LEU A 7 14.83 -1.48 -1.46
N SER A 8 15.76 -0.67 -1.99
CA SER A 8 16.09 0.63 -1.39
C SER A 8 14.88 1.59 -1.43
N ALA A 9 14.13 1.57 -2.53
CA ALA A 9 12.91 2.36 -2.70
C ALA A 9 11.78 1.89 -1.77
N VAL A 10 11.58 0.57 -1.62
CA VAL A 10 10.64 -0.04 -0.66
C VAL A 10 10.99 0.43 0.76
N ASN A 11 12.25 0.25 1.18
CA ASN A 11 12.72 0.64 2.51
C ASN A 11 12.52 2.14 2.78
N GLN A 12 12.71 2.99 1.78
CA GLN A 12 12.44 4.43 1.93
C GLN A 12 10.97 4.70 2.24
N LYS A 13 10.03 4.04 1.55
CA LYS A 13 8.59 4.22 1.79
C LYS A 13 8.15 3.69 3.14
N LEU A 14 8.64 2.52 3.53
CA LEU A 14 8.39 1.97 4.86
C LEU A 14 8.96 2.87 5.96
N LEU A 15 10.14 3.46 5.75
CA LEU A 15 10.71 4.44 6.66
C LEU A 15 9.82 5.69 6.79
N PHE A 16 9.30 6.22 5.68
CA PHE A 16 8.41 7.38 5.72
C PHE A 16 7.10 7.09 6.47
N ALA A 17 6.44 5.96 6.18
CA ALA A 17 5.27 5.51 6.93
C ALA A 17 5.58 5.42 8.44
N LYS A 18 6.69 4.79 8.80
CA LYS A 18 7.15 4.69 10.20
C LYS A 18 7.40 6.06 10.85
N LYS A 19 7.91 7.04 10.11
CA LYS A 19 8.15 8.39 10.64
C LYS A 19 6.83 9.14 10.87
N LEU A 20 5.84 8.98 9.99
CA LEU A 20 4.50 9.55 10.19
C LEU A 20 3.83 8.97 11.45
N ILE A 21 3.92 7.66 11.65
CA ILE A 21 3.39 6.99 12.85
C ILE A 21 4.07 7.52 14.13
N LYS A 22 5.40 7.66 14.13
CA LYS A 22 6.12 8.20 15.29
C LYS A 22 5.76 9.66 15.61
N LEU A 23 5.43 10.46 14.60
CA LEU A 23 5.03 11.86 14.82
C LEU A 23 3.72 11.96 15.60
N ILE A 24 2.76 11.07 15.34
CA ILE A 24 1.47 11.08 16.04
C ILE A 24 1.54 10.44 17.43
N GLU A 25 2.32 9.36 17.58
CA GLU A 25 2.58 8.74 18.89
C GLU A 25 3.24 9.73 19.87
N ALA A 26 4.12 10.59 19.36
CA ALA A 26 4.79 11.61 20.15
C ALA A 26 3.90 12.83 20.49
N ASN A 27 2.71 12.94 19.88
CA ASN A 27 1.86 14.13 19.99
C ASN A 27 0.42 13.76 20.38
N SER A 28 0.23 13.43 21.67
CA SER A 28 -1.03 12.92 22.21
C SER A 28 -2.23 13.85 22.02
N SER A 29 -2.02 15.18 22.04
CA SER A 29 -3.08 16.16 21.80
C SER A 29 -3.50 16.23 20.32
N ALA A 30 -2.55 16.03 19.40
CA ALA A 30 -2.81 15.95 17.97
C ALA A 30 -3.55 14.65 17.57
N SER A 31 -3.48 13.61 18.40
CA SER A 31 -4.19 12.33 18.18
C SER A 31 -5.72 12.44 18.18
N GLN A 32 -6.28 13.53 18.72
CA GLN A 32 -7.72 13.80 18.79
C GLN A 32 -8.24 14.62 17.60
N ASP A 33 -7.34 15.19 16.78
CA ASP A 33 -7.74 15.93 15.58
C ASP A 33 -8.10 14.95 14.46
N ARG A 34 -9.40 14.92 14.10
CA ARG A 34 -9.92 14.07 13.04
C ARG A 34 -9.29 14.34 11.68
N HIS A 35 -9.05 15.60 11.31
CA HIS A 35 -8.46 15.95 10.01
C HIS A 35 -7.00 15.52 9.95
N LEU A 36 -6.28 15.65 11.06
CA LEU A 36 -4.92 15.13 11.15
C LEU A 36 -4.89 13.61 11.04
N ARG A 37 -5.74 12.89 11.79
CA ARG A 37 -5.82 11.42 11.71
C ARG A 37 -6.07 10.93 10.29
N VAL A 38 -7.03 11.53 9.58
CA VAL A 38 -7.33 11.12 8.19
C VAL A 38 -6.18 11.46 7.24
N SER A 39 -5.61 12.67 7.33
CA SER A 39 -4.49 13.03 6.45
C SER A 39 -3.26 12.14 6.66
N LEU A 40 -3.00 11.72 7.91
CA LEU A 40 -1.98 10.73 8.23
C LEU A 40 -2.31 9.34 7.68
N ALA A 41 -3.54 8.86 7.87
CA ALA A 41 -3.98 7.58 7.33
C ALA A 41 -3.77 7.52 5.81
N GLN A 42 -4.22 8.55 5.09
CA GLN A 42 -4.03 8.69 3.64
C GLN A 42 -2.55 8.73 3.24
N SER A 43 -1.73 9.48 3.98
CA SER A 43 -0.29 9.61 3.71
C SER A 43 0.46 8.29 3.94
N ILE A 44 0.11 7.55 4.99
CA ILE A 44 0.65 6.20 5.24
C ILE A 44 0.25 5.27 4.11
N THR A 45 -1.04 5.20 3.75
CA THR A 45 -1.54 4.36 2.66
C THR A 45 -0.88 4.69 1.31
N LEU A 46 -0.62 5.97 1.03
CA LEU A 46 0.12 6.39 -0.17
C LEU A 46 1.52 5.75 -0.23
N HIS A 47 2.25 5.80 0.89
CA HIS A 47 3.57 5.18 0.98
C HIS A 47 3.51 3.66 0.87
N LEU A 48 2.52 3.01 1.48
CA LEU A 48 2.35 1.57 1.42
C LEU A 48 1.99 1.07 0.02
N GLY A 49 1.10 1.77 -0.70
CA GLY A 49 0.79 1.41 -2.10
C GLY A 49 2.00 1.56 -3.03
N GLN A 50 2.83 2.58 -2.83
CA GLN A 50 4.10 2.73 -3.54
C GLN A 50 5.11 1.63 -3.17
N ALA A 51 5.20 1.29 -1.88
CA ALA A 51 6.05 0.20 -1.41
C ALA A 51 5.63 -1.14 -2.02
N TRP A 52 4.32 -1.42 -2.12
CA TRP A 52 3.79 -2.62 -2.75
C TRP A 52 4.23 -2.73 -4.21
N ALA A 53 4.01 -1.67 -5.00
CA ALA A 53 4.38 -1.68 -6.42
C ALA A 53 5.89 -1.92 -6.63
N TRP A 54 6.74 -1.31 -5.81
CA TRP A 54 8.19 -1.54 -5.88
C TRP A 54 8.62 -2.87 -5.30
N HIS A 55 7.87 -3.44 -4.35
CA HIS A 55 8.13 -4.78 -3.83
C HIS A 55 7.89 -5.85 -4.90
N LEU A 56 6.87 -5.70 -5.76
CA LEU A 56 6.68 -6.58 -6.92
C LEU A 56 7.91 -6.57 -7.84
N GLN A 57 8.46 -5.38 -8.09
CA GLN A 57 9.65 -5.19 -8.92
C GLN A 57 10.91 -5.72 -8.24
N ASP A 58 11.00 -5.61 -6.91
CA ASP A 58 12.08 -6.18 -6.11
C ASP A 58 12.07 -7.71 -6.17
N VAL A 59 10.92 -8.35 -5.99
CA VAL A 59 10.77 -9.81 -6.14
C VAL A 59 11.16 -10.24 -7.55
N ALA A 60 10.65 -9.58 -8.60
CA ALA A 60 11.05 -9.85 -9.98
C ALA A 60 12.57 -9.73 -10.19
N SER A 61 13.19 -8.69 -9.62
CA SER A 61 14.63 -8.47 -9.69
C SER A 61 15.43 -9.57 -9.01
N ASN A 62 15.01 -10.04 -7.83
CA ASN A 62 15.67 -11.13 -7.10
C ASN A 62 15.62 -12.44 -7.90
N TYR A 63 14.49 -12.72 -8.57
CA TYR A 63 14.35 -13.87 -9.46
C TYR A 63 14.92 -13.67 -10.86
N LYS A 64 15.68 -12.59 -11.10
CA LYS A 64 16.41 -12.30 -12.35
C LYS A 64 15.50 -12.16 -13.57
N VAL A 65 14.27 -11.66 -13.39
CA VAL A 65 13.41 -11.25 -14.51
C VAL A 65 14.16 -10.19 -15.32
N LYS A 66 14.18 -10.35 -16.66
CA LYS A 66 15.03 -9.55 -17.57
C LYS A 66 14.84 -8.04 -17.42
N ASP A 67 13.60 -7.59 -17.27
CA ASP A 67 13.25 -6.19 -17.03
C ASP A 67 12.18 -6.10 -15.93
N PRO A 68 12.57 -5.95 -14.66
CA PRO A 68 11.63 -5.84 -13.55
C PRO A 68 10.75 -4.58 -13.62
N SER A 69 11.11 -3.57 -14.42
CA SER A 69 10.36 -2.32 -14.48
C SER A 69 9.00 -2.45 -15.17
N ILE A 70 8.81 -3.51 -15.97
CA ILE A 70 7.53 -3.80 -16.64
C ILE A 70 6.48 -4.33 -15.68
N ILE A 71 6.88 -4.82 -14.51
CA ILE A 71 5.98 -5.40 -13.52
C ILE A 71 5.17 -4.27 -12.87
N LYS A 72 3.87 -4.20 -13.17
CA LYS A 72 2.92 -3.22 -12.63
C LYS A 72 1.83 -3.86 -11.76
N SER A 73 1.65 -5.16 -11.88
CA SER A 73 0.64 -5.94 -11.17
C SER A 73 1.19 -7.27 -10.68
N VAL A 74 0.42 -7.94 -9.82
CA VAL A 74 0.71 -9.31 -9.40
C VAL A 74 0.68 -10.27 -10.60
N ASP A 75 -0.25 -10.06 -11.53
CA ASP A 75 -0.37 -10.91 -12.71
C ASP A 75 0.87 -10.75 -13.61
N ASP A 76 1.37 -9.52 -13.83
CA ASP A 76 2.61 -9.31 -14.57
C ASP A 76 3.80 -10.05 -13.96
N LEU A 77 3.88 -10.05 -12.61
CA LEU A 77 4.92 -10.75 -11.86
C LEU A 77 4.83 -12.26 -12.08
N GLU A 78 3.64 -12.82 -11.89
CA GLU A 78 3.40 -14.25 -12.03
C GLU A 78 3.66 -14.72 -13.46
N ASP A 79 3.13 -14.02 -14.46
CA ASP A 79 3.33 -14.33 -15.87
C ASP A 79 4.81 -14.29 -16.26
N SER A 80 5.55 -13.27 -15.79
CA SER A 80 6.98 -13.14 -16.07
C SER A 80 7.80 -14.27 -15.43
N LEU A 81 7.44 -14.69 -14.21
CA LEU A 81 8.13 -15.79 -13.52
C LEU A 81 7.79 -17.15 -14.13
N MET A 82 6.53 -17.37 -14.51
CA MET A 82 6.08 -18.59 -15.17
C MET A 82 6.70 -18.77 -16.56
N ALA A 83 6.89 -17.68 -17.31
CA ALA A 83 7.60 -17.70 -18.60
C ALA A 83 9.04 -18.21 -18.46
N ASP A 84 9.66 -17.98 -17.29
CA ASP A 84 10.98 -18.49 -16.91
C ASP A 84 10.93 -19.88 -16.24
N GLY A 85 9.74 -20.49 -16.11
CA GLY A 85 9.53 -21.76 -15.42
C GLY A 85 9.66 -21.70 -13.89
N LYS A 86 9.50 -20.51 -13.30
CA LYS A 86 9.63 -20.26 -11.85
C LYS A 86 8.26 -20.01 -11.23
N GLN A 87 8.03 -20.55 -10.04
CA GLN A 87 6.84 -20.29 -9.21
C GLN A 87 7.24 -20.16 -7.73
N PRO A 88 7.90 -19.04 -7.36
CA PRO A 88 8.35 -18.84 -5.99
C PRO A 88 7.18 -18.59 -5.03
N ALA A 89 7.42 -18.87 -3.74
CA ALA A 89 6.43 -18.73 -2.68
C ALA A 89 5.94 -17.27 -2.55
N GLU A 90 6.85 -16.31 -2.74
CA GLU A 90 6.65 -14.87 -2.67
C GLU A 90 5.60 -14.41 -3.69
N SER A 91 5.73 -14.87 -4.95
CA SER A 91 4.76 -14.53 -6.01
C SER A 91 3.39 -15.13 -5.70
N THR A 92 3.37 -16.35 -5.17
CA THR A 92 2.13 -17.03 -4.77
C THR A 92 1.44 -16.30 -3.60
N GLU A 93 2.20 -15.89 -2.58
CA GLU A 93 1.71 -15.16 -1.43
C GLU A 93 1.17 -13.78 -1.84
N LEU A 94 1.90 -13.02 -2.67
CA LEU A 94 1.45 -11.73 -3.20
C LEU A 94 0.13 -11.85 -3.95
N LYS A 95 -0.03 -12.92 -4.73
CA LYS A 95 -1.27 -13.20 -5.45
C LYS A 95 -2.43 -13.52 -4.52
N GLN A 96 -2.19 -14.35 -3.51
CA GLN A 96 -3.21 -14.65 -2.51
C GLN A 96 -3.64 -13.40 -1.73
N LEU A 97 -2.68 -12.57 -1.30
CA LEU A 97 -2.95 -11.31 -0.60
C LEU A 97 -3.70 -10.31 -1.47
N PHE A 98 -3.41 -10.25 -2.77
CA PHE A 98 -4.06 -9.35 -3.70
C PHE A 98 -5.50 -9.76 -4.03
N TYR A 99 -5.75 -11.05 -4.29
CA TYR A 99 -7.07 -11.52 -4.72
C TYR A 99 -8.02 -11.89 -3.57
N ASN A 100 -7.50 -12.12 -2.36
CA ASN A 100 -8.34 -12.36 -1.21
C ASN A 100 -8.96 -11.05 -0.70
N ASN A 101 -10.27 -10.90 -0.88
CA ASN A 101 -11.02 -9.70 -0.42
C ASN A 101 -10.96 -9.47 1.09
N ASN A 102 -10.59 -10.48 1.89
CA ASN A 102 -10.44 -10.37 3.34
C ASN A 102 -8.96 -10.19 3.76
N ALA A 103 -8.03 -10.10 2.80
CA ALA A 103 -6.63 -9.86 3.10
C ALA A 103 -6.35 -8.36 3.20
N TRP A 104 -5.49 -8.00 4.17
CA TRP A 104 -5.08 -6.63 4.43
C TRP A 104 -4.56 -5.90 3.18
N ALA A 105 -3.87 -6.61 2.27
CA ALA A 105 -3.31 -6.01 1.07
C ALA A 105 -4.40 -5.61 0.06
N ASN A 106 -5.46 -6.41 -0.11
CA ASN A 106 -6.57 -6.05 -0.97
C ASN A 106 -7.28 -4.78 -0.47
N GLU A 107 -7.51 -4.69 0.84
CA GLU A 107 -8.12 -3.52 1.47
C GLU A 107 -7.23 -2.28 1.35
N MET A 108 -5.94 -2.42 1.67
CA MET A 108 -4.95 -1.34 1.58
C MET A 108 -4.79 -0.82 0.15
N LEU A 109 -4.71 -1.70 -0.84
CA LEU A 109 -4.56 -1.33 -2.26
C LEU A 109 -5.85 -0.74 -2.82
N TYR A 110 -7.00 -1.19 -2.35
CA TYR A 110 -8.26 -0.53 -2.64
C TYR A 110 -8.27 0.89 -2.08
N ALA A 111 -7.91 1.08 -0.80
CA ALA A 111 -7.79 2.41 -0.21
C ALA A 111 -6.80 3.30 -0.96
N PHE A 112 -5.64 2.76 -1.35
CA PHE A 112 -4.65 3.45 -2.18
C PHE A 112 -5.23 3.89 -3.53
N SER A 113 -6.01 3.05 -4.21
CA SER A 113 -6.64 3.41 -5.48
C SER A 113 -7.57 4.62 -5.34
N GLN A 114 -8.25 4.78 -4.20
CA GLN A 114 -9.16 5.90 -3.94
C GLN A 114 -8.42 7.24 -3.75
N LEU A 115 -7.12 7.24 -3.41
CA LEU A 115 -6.34 8.47 -3.26
C LEU A 115 -6.14 9.21 -4.59
N SER A 116 -6.24 8.51 -5.72
CA SER A 116 -6.11 9.10 -7.06
C SER A 116 -7.48 9.36 -7.72
N SER A 117 -8.57 8.92 -7.09
CA SER A 117 -9.93 9.11 -7.58
C SER A 117 -10.38 10.55 -7.33
N LEU A 118 -11.10 11.13 -8.30
CA LEU A 118 -11.76 12.41 -8.08
C LEU A 118 -12.88 12.23 -7.05
N PRO A 119 -12.86 12.96 -5.93
CA PRO A 119 -13.93 12.88 -4.94
C PRO A 119 -15.25 13.34 -5.58
N ILE A 120 -16.28 12.51 -5.49
CA ILE A 120 -17.61 12.90 -5.91
C ILE A 120 -18.26 13.68 -4.77
N ILE A 121 -18.53 14.96 -5.04
CA ILE A 121 -19.20 15.86 -4.10
C ILE A 121 -20.61 15.30 -3.85
N ARG A 122 -20.80 14.62 -2.71
CA ARG A 122 -22.13 14.58 -2.09
C ARG A 122 -22.42 16.00 -1.62
N LYS A 123 -23.56 16.57 -2.01
CA LYS A 123 -24.03 17.87 -1.50
C LYS A 123 -23.94 17.83 0.03
N ALA A 124 -22.92 18.45 0.60
CA ALA A 124 -22.78 18.59 2.04
C ALA A 124 -23.81 19.62 2.50
N GLU A 125 -24.63 19.26 3.49
CA GLU A 125 -25.31 20.26 4.30
C GLU A 125 -24.22 21.14 4.93
N MET A 126 -24.29 22.45 4.63
CA MET A 126 -23.29 23.43 5.00
C MET A 126 -23.24 23.59 6.53
N ASP A 127 -22.11 23.23 7.13
CA ASP A 127 -21.74 23.67 8.47
C ASP A 127 -20.66 24.74 8.31
N ALA A 128 -20.99 25.98 8.67
CA ALA A 128 -20.33 27.21 8.19
C ALA A 128 -18.87 27.41 8.65
N ASP A 129 -18.34 26.52 9.50
CA ASP A 129 -16.97 26.55 10.03
C ASP A 129 -16.10 25.36 9.58
N ARG A 130 -16.60 24.52 8.67
CA ARG A 130 -15.92 23.30 8.24
C ARG A 130 -15.55 23.41 6.78
N LEU A 131 -14.24 23.37 6.47
CA LEU A 131 -13.79 23.02 5.12
C LEU A 131 -14.51 21.72 4.75
N PRO A 132 -15.32 21.68 3.67
CA PRO A 132 -16.01 20.47 3.28
C PRO A 132 -14.97 19.40 2.99
N MET A 133 -14.90 18.39 3.85
CA MET A 133 -14.06 17.24 3.60
C MET A 133 -14.69 16.49 2.43
N LEU A 134 -14.10 16.65 1.25
CA LEU A 134 -14.49 15.92 0.05
C LEU A 134 -14.29 14.42 0.34
N SER A 135 -15.39 13.67 0.44
CA SER A 135 -15.31 12.21 0.51
C SER A 135 -14.68 11.72 -0.79
N LEU A 136 -13.52 11.06 -0.69
CA LEU A 136 -12.85 10.40 -1.82
C LEU A 136 -13.65 9.15 -2.18
N ASP A 137 -14.80 9.34 -2.83
CA ASP A 137 -15.67 8.26 -3.28
C ASP A 137 -15.67 8.20 -4.81
N ASP A 138 -15.26 7.07 -5.37
CA ASP A 138 -15.47 6.74 -6.77
C ASP A 138 -16.84 6.04 -6.95
N ALA A 139 -17.89 6.82 -7.19
CA ALA A 139 -19.24 6.29 -7.45
C ALA A 139 -19.40 5.67 -8.85
N SER A 140 -18.33 5.58 -9.65
CA SER A 140 -18.39 4.88 -10.94
C SER A 140 -18.38 3.35 -10.80
N ASN A 141 -17.99 2.81 -9.63
CA ASN A 141 -17.97 1.38 -9.34
C ASN A 141 -18.82 1.03 -8.09
N SER A 142 -20.11 0.85 -8.30
CA SER A 142 -21.18 0.64 -7.30
C SER A 142 -21.12 -0.66 -6.47
N LYS A 143 -19.95 -1.28 -6.27
CA LYS A 143 -19.82 -2.55 -5.52
C LYS A 143 -18.96 -2.47 -4.25
N ARG A 144 -18.11 -1.46 -4.06
CA ARG A 144 -17.32 -1.31 -2.82
C ARG A 144 -17.70 -0.05 -2.06
N LYS A 145 -17.77 -0.16 -0.73
CA LYS A 145 -18.12 0.93 0.17
C LYS A 145 -17.01 1.97 0.19
N ALA A 146 -17.38 3.23 0.48
CA ALA A 146 -16.44 4.31 0.75
C ALA A 146 -15.39 3.86 1.78
N VAL A 147 -14.14 4.25 1.57
CA VAL A 147 -13.04 3.95 2.49
C VAL A 147 -13.23 4.80 3.74
N ASP A 148 -13.43 4.15 4.87
CA ASP A 148 -13.38 4.82 6.17
C ASP A 148 -11.92 5.00 6.56
N TRP A 149 -11.43 6.23 6.48
CA TRP A 149 -10.02 6.55 6.74
C TRP A 149 -9.73 6.51 8.23
N ASP A 150 -9.37 5.32 8.70
CA ASP A 150 -8.92 5.09 10.06
C ASP A 150 -7.38 4.99 10.15
N LEU A 151 -6.82 5.71 11.11
CA LEU A 151 -5.39 5.75 11.36
C LEU A 151 -4.89 4.43 11.94
N ASP A 152 -5.67 3.80 12.82
CA ASP A 152 -5.27 2.54 13.46
C ASP A 152 -5.19 1.41 12.42
N GLN A 153 -6.16 1.38 11.49
CA GLN A 153 -6.11 0.49 10.33
C GLN A 153 -4.89 0.74 9.42
N ALA A 154 -4.54 2.00 9.14
CA ALA A 154 -3.34 2.31 8.34
C ALA A 154 -2.03 1.91 9.04
N MET A 155 -1.98 2.02 10.37
CA MET A 155 -0.87 1.54 11.20
C MET A 155 -0.73 0.02 11.14
N ASP A 156 -1.85 -0.71 11.20
CA ASP A 156 -1.85 -2.17 11.04
C ASP A 156 -1.35 -2.59 9.66
N TRP A 157 -1.84 -1.98 8.58
CA TRP A 157 -1.32 -2.22 7.23
C TRP A 157 0.18 -1.95 7.12
N SER A 158 0.67 -0.90 7.78
CA SER A 158 2.11 -0.60 7.82
C SER A 158 2.88 -1.71 8.50
N LYS A 159 2.38 -2.28 9.60
CA LYS A 159 3.01 -3.42 10.27
C LYS A 159 3.04 -4.64 9.35
N GLN A 160 1.89 -5.01 8.77
CA GLN A 160 1.76 -6.17 7.88
C GLN A 160 2.68 -6.07 6.65
N MET A 161 2.81 -4.88 6.05
CA MET A 161 3.70 -4.65 4.93
C MET A 161 5.18 -4.81 5.32
N ASN A 162 5.59 -4.32 6.50
CA ASN A 162 6.96 -4.54 6.99
C ASN A 162 7.23 -6.04 7.21
N GLU A 163 6.29 -6.76 7.83
CA GLU A 163 6.42 -8.21 8.07
C GLU A 163 6.51 -9.01 6.76
N LEU A 164 5.71 -8.65 5.76
CA LEU A 164 5.76 -9.25 4.42
C LEU A 164 7.13 -9.06 3.77
N VAL A 165 7.63 -7.81 3.74
CA VAL A 165 8.91 -7.48 3.09
C VAL A 165 10.08 -8.18 3.79
N GLU A 166 10.13 -8.17 5.13
CA GLU A 166 11.19 -8.88 5.86
C GLU A 166 11.12 -10.40 5.63
N ARG A 167 9.92 -11.00 5.70
CA ARG A 167 9.74 -12.44 5.42
C ARG A 167 10.20 -12.81 4.01
N HIS A 168 9.80 -12.03 3.00
CA HIS A 168 10.24 -12.25 1.63
C HIS A 168 11.74 -12.07 1.47
N ARG A 169 12.34 -11.08 2.15
CA ARG A 169 13.79 -10.87 2.11
C ARG A 169 14.53 -12.08 2.66
N ASP A 170 14.08 -12.63 3.78
CA ASP A 170 14.71 -13.78 4.39
C ASP A 170 14.61 -15.03 3.49
N MET A 171 13.47 -15.24 2.82
CA MET A 171 13.29 -16.34 1.86
C MET A 171 14.13 -16.16 0.58
N MET A 172 14.23 -14.94 0.05
CA MET A 172 14.99 -14.66 -1.18
C MET A 172 16.51 -14.71 -1.00
N ILE A 173 17.03 -14.60 0.24
CA ILE A 173 18.47 -14.75 0.53
C ILE A 173 18.93 -16.21 0.34
N GLU A 174 18.02 -17.17 0.34
CA GLU A 174 18.34 -18.61 0.26
C GLU A 174 18.58 -19.13 -1.18
N PHE A 175 18.54 -18.29 -2.22
CA PHE A 175 18.60 -18.70 -3.64
C PHE A 175 19.65 -17.97 -4.52
#